data_AF-A0A2J2H688-F1
#
_entry.id   AF-A0A2J2H688-F1
#
_cell.length_a   1.000
_cell.length_b   1.000
_cell.length_c   1.000
_cell.angle_alpha   90.00
_cell.angle_beta   90.00
_cell.angle_gamma   90.00
#
_symmetry.space_group_name_H-M   'P 1'
#
loop_
_entity.id
_entity.type
_entity.pdbx_description
1 polymer ?
#
loop_
_entity_poly.entity_id
_entity_poly.type
_entity_poly.pdbx_seq_one_letter_code
_entity_poly.pdbx_strand_id
1 'polypeptide(L)'
;EASARPVIASINALDRFLHTKPSLKCEIYKMLDKALKDLILRGDITHIILFSPYGSPQGPEEGNHSEYGVYMATITRPRHEDTVKIHEIGYLFNEAVEQTMTT
;
A
#
# COMPACT_ATOMS: atom_id res chain seq x y z
N GLU A 1 -10.86 20.82 -7.03
CA GLU A 1 -11.70 20.09 -6.04
C GLU A 1 -11.12 18.77 -5.57
N ALA A 2 -10.40 17.99 -6.38
CA ALA A 2 -9.82 16.70 -5.95
C ALA A 2 -8.62 16.80 -4.97
N SER A 3 -7.95 17.93 -4.84
CA SER A 3 -6.73 18.05 -4.02
C SER A 3 -6.99 18.18 -2.51
N ALA A 4 -8.25 18.19 -2.07
CA ALA A 4 -8.63 18.46 -0.67
C ALA A 4 -9.28 17.25 0.04
N ARG A 5 -9.32 16.08 -0.59
CA ARG A 5 -9.91 14.88 0.02
C ARG A 5 -8.87 13.78 0.16
N PRO A 6 -8.86 13.05 1.29
CA PRO A 6 -7.99 11.90 1.45
C PRO A 6 -8.40 10.83 0.43
N VAL A 7 -7.39 10.15 -0.15
CA VAL A 7 -7.56 9.25 -1.29
C VAL A 7 -7.24 7.82 -0.86
N ILE A 8 -8.12 6.88 -1.21
CA ILE A 8 -7.85 5.44 -1.16
C ILE A 8 -7.77 4.94 -2.60
N ALA A 9 -6.67 4.25 -2.94
CA ALA A 9 -6.47 3.62 -4.23
C ALA A 9 -6.10 2.15 -4.06
N SER A 10 -6.65 1.28 -4.90
CA SER A 10 -6.37 -0.16 -4.93
C SER A 10 -5.77 -0.52 -6.29
N ILE A 11 -4.60 -1.17 -6.27
CA ILE A 11 -3.87 -1.56 -7.49
C ILE A 11 -3.84 -3.09 -7.58
N ASN A 12 -4.90 -3.67 -8.16
CA ASN A 12 -5.05 -5.13 -8.26
C ASN A 12 -4.53 -5.70 -9.59
N ALA A 13 -4.16 -4.85 -10.54
CA ALA A 13 -3.68 -5.31 -11.85
C ALA A 13 -2.34 -6.02 -11.76
N LEU A 14 -1.47 -5.59 -10.84
CA LEU A 14 -0.13 -6.14 -10.66
C LEU A 14 -0.18 -7.62 -10.28
N ASP A 15 -1.10 -7.96 -9.38
CA ASP A 15 -1.36 -9.31 -8.93
C ASP A 15 -1.52 -10.30 -10.10
N ARG A 16 -2.48 -10.00 -10.99
CA ARG A 16 -2.80 -10.79 -12.18
C ARG A 16 -1.64 -10.86 -13.18
N PHE A 17 -0.94 -9.74 -13.38
CA PHE A 17 0.20 -9.69 -14.30
C PHE A 17 1.38 -10.51 -13.78
N LEU A 18 1.63 -10.52 -12.47
CA LEU A 18 2.76 -11.22 -11.88
C LEU A 18 2.56 -12.73 -11.81
N HIS A 19 1.31 -13.21 -11.70
CA HIS A 19 0.98 -14.63 -11.87
C HIS A 19 1.29 -15.15 -13.27
N THR A 20 1.06 -14.34 -14.32
CA THR A 20 1.22 -14.77 -15.72
C THR A 20 2.57 -14.41 -16.33
N LYS A 21 3.25 -13.38 -15.81
CA LYS A 21 4.52 -12.85 -16.33
C LYS A 21 5.48 -12.48 -15.19
N PRO A 22 5.99 -13.48 -14.42
CA PRO A 22 6.86 -13.22 -13.28
C PRO A 22 8.17 -12.52 -13.63
N SER A 23 8.63 -12.61 -14.89
CA SER A 23 9.83 -11.92 -15.36
C SER A 23 9.73 -10.39 -15.32
N LEU A 24 8.51 -9.83 -15.33
CA LEU A 24 8.28 -8.37 -15.27
C LEU A 24 8.32 -7.81 -13.85
N LYS A 25 8.44 -8.66 -12.83
CA LYS A 25 8.36 -8.29 -11.40
C LYS A 25 9.26 -7.12 -11.03
N CYS A 26 10.55 -7.22 -11.37
CA CYS A 26 11.52 -6.18 -11.01
C CYS A 26 11.26 -4.86 -11.74
N GLU A 27 10.82 -4.91 -13.00
CA GLU A 27 10.50 -3.71 -13.79
C GLU A 27 9.28 -2.98 -13.21
N ILE A 28 8.22 -3.73 -12.94
CA ILE A 28 6.99 -3.22 -12.32
C ILE A 28 7.29 -2.59 -10.96
N TYR A 29 8.03 -3.29 -10.09
CA TYR A 29 8.36 -2.76 -8.77
C TYR A 29 9.28 -1.54 -8.84
N LYS A 30 10.17 -1.46 -9.82
CA LYS A 30 10.97 -0.25 -10.06
C LYS A 30 10.10 0.93 -10.48
N MET A 31 9.06 0.71 -11.29
CA MET A 31 8.11 1.76 -11.66
C MET A 31 7.29 2.23 -10.46
N LEU A 32 6.80 1.30 -9.62
CA LEU A 32 6.10 1.62 -8.38
C LEU A 32 6.98 2.37 -7.39
N ASP A 33 8.20 1.92 -7.17
CA ASP A 33 9.17 2.57 -6.29
C ASP A 33 9.42 4.02 -6.71
N LYS A 34 9.62 4.25 -8.01
CA LYS A 34 9.74 5.61 -8.55
C LYS A 34 8.48 6.44 -8.34
N ALA A 35 7.31 5.89 -8.64
CA ALA A 35 6.04 6.61 -8.47
C ALA A 35 5.75 6.95 -7.01
N LEU A 36 6.01 6.02 -6.09
CA LEU A 36 5.87 6.22 -4.65
C LEU A 36 6.85 7.27 -4.15
N LYS A 37 8.12 7.22 -4.59
CA LYS A 37 9.10 8.25 -4.26
C LYS A 37 8.65 9.63 -4.73
N ASP A 38 8.23 9.74 -5.99
CA ASP A 38 7.77 11.00 -6.57
C ASP A 38 6.52 11.52 -5.84
N LEU A 39 5.66 10.63 -5.33
CA LEU A 39 4.50 10.97 -4.51
C LEU A 39 4.92 11.47 -3.12
N ILE A 40 5.70 10.68 -2.38
CA ILE A 40 6.20 10.99 -1.02
C ILE A 40 6.95 12.33 -0.98
N LEU A 41 7.70 12.63 -2.04
CA LEU A 41 8.48 13.88 -2.13
C LEU A 41 7.63 15.10 -2.49
N ARG A 42 6.34 14.95 -2.81
CA ARG A 42 5.43 16.08 -2.88
C ARG A 42 5.16 16.52 -1.43
N GLY A 43 5.76 17.65 -1.04
CA GLY A 43 5.77 18.11 0.35
C GLY A 43 4.40 18.46 0.95
N ASP A 44 3.31 18.29 0.21
CA ASP A 44 1.92 18.40 0.67
C ASP A 44 1.35 17.08 1.21
N ILE A 45 2.11 15.98 1.17
CA ILE A 45 1.69 14.69 1.72
C ILE A 45 2.26 14.50 3.12
N THR A 46 1.38 14.55 4.12
CA THR A 46 1.73 14.38 5.54
C THR A 46 1.63 12.92 6.00
N HIS A 47 0.66 12.17 5.46
CA HIS A 47 0.47 10.77 5.81
C HIS A 47 0.30 9.85 4.61
N ILE A 48 0.88 8.66 4.72
CA ILE A 48 0.80 7.59 3.72
C ILE A 48 0.58 6.27 4.43
N ILE A 49 -0.24 5.41 3.82
CA ILE A 49 -0.39 4.00 4.17
C ILE A 49 -0.26 3.20 2.88
N LEU A 50 0.81 2.41 2.76
CA LEU A 50 0.97 1.39 1.73
C LEU A 50 0.76 0.02 2.37
N PHE A 51 -0.23 -0.71 1.86
CA PHE A 51 -0.63 -1.99 2.40
C PHE A 51 -0.81 -3.02 1.29
N SER A 52 -0.29 -4.23 1.54
CA SER A 52 -0.62 -5.45 0.81
C SER A 52 -1.04 -6.53 1.81
N PRO A 53 -2.21 -7.17 1.63
CA PRO A 53 -2.68 -8.22 2.53
C PRO A 53 -1.92 -9.55 2.38
N TYR A 54 -1.27 -9.76 1.25
CA TYR A 54 -0.51 -10.95 0.92
C TYR A 54 0.85 -10.59 0.33
N GLY A 55 1.77 -11.55 0.33
CA GLY A 55 3.11 -11.38 -0.22
C GLY A 55 3.15 -11.56 -1.74
N SER A 56 4.27 -12.05 -2.27
CA SER A 56 4.46 -12.19 -3.72
C SER A 56 3.57 -13.30 -4.29
N PRO A 57 2.99 -13.13 -5.49
CA PRO A 57 2.40 -14.21 -6.25
C PRO A 57 3.36 -15.39 -6.43
N GLN A 58 2.84 -16.60 -6.28
CA GLN A 58 3.56 -17.87 -6.41
C GLN A 58 2.87 -18.73 -7.48
N GLY A 59 3.47 -18.83 -8.66
CA GLY A 59 2.91 -19.64 -9.74
C GLY A 59 1.70 -18.98 -10.45
N PRO A 60 1.01 -19.73 -11.32
CA PRO A 60 0.02 -19.18 -12.25
C PRO A 60 -1.40 -19.07 -11.69
N GLU A 61 -1.68 -19.66 -10.53
CA GLU A 61 -3.02 -19.72 -9.95
C GLU A 61 -3.34 -18.44 -9.18
N GLU A 62 -4.43 -17.75 -9.54
CA GLU A 62 -4.92 -16.58 -8.80
C GLU A 62 -5.16 -16.94 -7.33
N GLY A 63 -4.62 -16.13 -6.42
CA GLY A 63 -4.73 -16.35 -4.98
C GLY A 63 -3.56 -17.12 -4.37
N ASN A 64 -2.68 -17.73 -5.17
CA ASN A 64 -1.47 -18.37 -4.65
C ASN A 64 -0.37 -17.33 -4.34
N HIS A 65 -0.17 -17.04 -3.05
CA HIS A 65 0.74 -15.99 -2.58
C HIS A 65 1.67 -16.48 -1.49
N SER A 66 2.84 -15.85 -1.39
CA SER A 66 3.66 -16.00 -0.20
C SER A 66 2.95 -15.40 1.02
N GLU A 67 3.26 -15.97 2.18
CA GLU A 67 2.89 -15.38 3.46
C GLU A 67 3.50 -13.99 3.60
N TYR A 68 2.86 -13.16 4.43
CA TYR A 68 3.29 -11.83 4.85
C TYR A 68 3.40 -10.80 3.71
N GLY A 69 2.39 -9.92 3.63
CA GLY A 69 2.43 -8.76 2.75
C GLY A 69 3.28 -7.61 3.30
N VAL A 70 3.08 -6.43 2.73
CA VAL A 70 3.82 -5.22 3.09
C VAL A 70 2.89 -4.27 3.84
N TYR A 71 3.39 -3.68 4.92
CA TYR A 71 2.76 -2.53 5.56
C TYR A 71 3.83 -1.47 5.83
N MET A 72 3.75 -0.36 5.11
CA MET A 72 4.57 0.83 5.29
C MET A 72 3.64 2.02 5.50
N ALA A 73 3.76 2.70 6.63
CA ALA A 73 2.92 3.85 6.91
C ALA A 73 3.66 4.89 7.75
N THR A 74 3.23 6.14 7.63
CA THR A 74 3.64 7.24 8.51
C THR A 74 2.88 7.23 9.84
N ILE A 75 1.74 6.57 9.90
CA ILE A 75 0.96 6.41 11.14
C ILE A 75 1.52 5.24 11.96
N THR A 76 1.57 5.43 13.27
CA THR A 76 1.97 4.37 14.21
C THR A 76 1.00 3.20 14.16
N ARG A 77 1.55 1.99 14.21
CA ARG A 77 0.73 0.77 14.33
C ARG A 77 0.07 0.74 15.71
N PRO A 78 -1.15 0.18 15.85
CA PRO A 78 -1.78 -0.01 17.15
C PRO A 78 -0.92 -0.88 18.09
N ARG A 79 -0.21 -1.85 17.52
CA ARG A 79 0.79 -2.69 18.18
C ARG A 79 1.95 -2.92 17.22
N HIS A 80 3.18 -2.66 17.65
CA HIS A 80 4.36 -2.74 16.78
C HIS A 80 4.64 -4.19 16.31
N GLU A 81 4.24 -5.17 17.11
CA GLU A 81 4.56 -6.59 16.91
C GLU A 81 3.54 -7.31 16.00
N ASP A 82 2.35 -6.73 15.82
CA ASP A 82 1.28 -7.36 15.07
C ASP A 82 1.32 -6.99 13.58
N THR A 83 0.97 -7.96 12.74
CA THR A 83 0.65 -7.72 11.33
C THR A 83 -0.69 -6.97 11.25
N VAL A 84 -0.70 -5.86 10.51
CA VAL A 84 -1.92 -5.08 10.32
C VAL A 84 -2.90 -5.89 9.46
N LYS A 85 -4.09 -6.11 9.97
CA LYS A 85 -5.16 -6.84 9.29
C LYS A 85 -5.92 -5.91 8.35
N ILE A 86 -6.52 -6.49 7.30
CA ILE A 86 -7.28 -5.73 6.29
C ILE A 86 -8.33 -4.80 6.92
N HIS A 87 -9.06 -5.29 7.93
CA HIS A 87 -10.12 -4.51 8.58
C HIS A 87 -9.60 -3.36 9.45
N GLU A 88 -8.32 -3.38 9.84
CA GLU A 88 -7.70 -2.32 10.63
C GLU A 88 -7.24 -1.14 9.76
N ILE A 89 -7.04 -1.34 8.45
CA ILE A 89 -6.58 -0.31 7.53
C ILE A 89 -7.55 0.88 7.46
N GLY A 90 -8.87 0.61 7.47
CA GLY A 90 -9.87 1.68 7.45
C GLY A 90 -9.83 2.55 8.71
N TYR A 91 -9.60 1.93 9.87
CA TYR A 91 -9.45 2.66 11.13
C TYR A 91 -8.19 3.55 11.11
N LEU A 92 -7.06 2.99 10.71
CA LEU A 92 -5.78 3.72 10.63
C LEU A 92 -5.81 4.84 9.60
N PHE A 93 -6.54 4.65 8.50
CA PHE A 93 -6.76 5.70 7.51
C PHE A 93 -7.58 6.85 8.11
N ASN A 94 -8.67 6.56 8.81
CA ASN A 94 -9.47 7.60 9.46
C ASN A 94 -8.68 8.36 10.53
N GLU A 95 -7.89 7.65 11.33
CA GLU A 95 -7.00 8.26 12.33
C GLU A 95 -5.99 9.22 11.67
N ALA A 96 -5.37 8.82 10.55
CA ALA A 96 -4.47 9.68 9.78
C ALA A 96 -5.19 10.94 9.26
N VAL A 97 -6.44 10.80 8.81
CA VAL A 97 -7.26 11.93 8.35
C VAL A 97 -7.58 12.88 9.51
N GLU A 98 -7.98 12.37 10.67
CA GLU A 98 -8.27 13.18 11.84
C GLU A 98 -7.04 13.99 12.30
N GLN A 99 -5.84 13.38 12.31
CA GLN A 99 -4.59 14.07 12.65
C GLN A 99 -4.30 15.26 11.73
N THR A 100 -4.65 15.17 10.44
CA THR A 100 -4.51 16.31 9.52
C THR A 100 -5.50 17.43 9.76
N MET A 101 -6.66 17.16 10.36
CA MET A 101 -7.66 18.19 10.65
C MET A 101 -7.39 18.95 11.95
N THR A 102 -6.58 18.38 12.85
CA THR A 102 -6.20 19.00 14.12
C THR A 102 -4.90 19.80 14.06
N THR A 103 -4.21 19.79 12.91
CA THR A 103 -2.94 20.49 12.67
C THR A 103 -3.18 21.73 11.82
#